data_AF-A0A955EWI4-F1
#
_entry.id   AF-A0A955EWI4-F1
#
_cell.length_a   1.000
_cell.length_b   1.000
_cell.length_c   1.000
_cell.angle_alpha   90.00
_cell.angle_beta   90.00
_cell.angle_gamma   90.00
#
_symmetry.space_group_name_H-M   'P 1'
#
loop_
_entity.id
_entity.type
_entity.pdbx_description
1 polymer ?
#
loop_
_entity_poly.entity_id
_entity_poly.type
_entity_poly.pdbx_seq_one_letter_code
_entity_poly.pdbx_strand_id
1 'polypeptide(L)'
;VKNLLMHAVLDPSEDVRASSARALAATGEPGVIVPMVRALNSRQPRVRLQAAQALGHTGFAAAVEPLMTHLSALSAAQSSVDRRVPHGNIFIGKQFAYIQDFDVEVAQFQAVADPQVNVLIEGDVLDAGVRAVHEYSFVYESKAVRGSLERLTGERPGHTARAWQRWWEQNHERWSAEALSRRE
;
A
#
# COMPACT_ATOMS: atom_id res chain seq x y z
N VAL A 1 -28.09 20.51 -7.72
CA VAL A 1 -27.73 19.11 -8.10
C VAL A 1 -26.23 18.94 -8.34
N LYS A 2 -25.59 19.82 -9.12
CA LYS A 2 -24.13 19.78 -9.42
C LYS A 2 -23.21 19.67 -8.19
N ASN A 3 -23.43 20.48 -7.15
CA ASN A 3 -22.63 20.41 -5.91
C ASN A 3 -22.78 19.06 -5.19
N LEU A 4 -23.99 18.47 -5.21
CA LEU A 4 -24.25 17.16 -4.63
C LEU A 4 -23.50 16.05 -5.37
N LEU A 5 -23.47 16.11 -6.71
CA LEU A 5 -22.70 15.17 -7.53
C LEU A 5 -21.18 15.31 -7.30
N MET A 6 -20.67 16.54 -7.16
CA MET A 6 -19.25 16.75 -6.85
C MET A 6 -18.84 16.17 -5.49
N HIS A 7 -19.74 16.18 -4.49
CA HIS A 7 -19.49 15.50 -3.21
C HIS A 7 -19.64 13.98 -3.31
N ALA A 8 -20.65 13.49 -4.05
CA ALA A 8 -20.94 12.06 -4.20
C ALA A 8 -19.88 11.29 -5.01
N VAL A 9 -19.03 11.99 -5.76
CA VAL A 9 -17.85 11.43 -6.44
C VAL A 9 -16.84 10.79 -5.47
N LEU A 10 -16.80 11.23 -4.21
CA LEU A 10 -15.93 10.68 -3.17
C LEU A 10 -16.70 9.86 -2.12
N ASP A 11 -17.92 9.46 -2.44
CA ASP A 11 -18.74 8.65 -1.53
C ASP A 11 -18.06 7.31 -1.19
N PRO A 12 -18.24 6.75 0.00
CA PRO A 12 -17.75 5.41 0.33
C PRO A 12 -18.28 4.29 -0.59
N SER A 13 -19.50 4.41 -1.09
CA SER A 13 -20.13 3.44 -2.00
C SER A 13 -19.60 3.56 -3.43
N GLU A 14 -19.14 2.44 -4.00
CA GLU A 14 -18.65 2.39 -5.38
C GLU A 14 -19.72 2.72 -6.40
N ASP A 15 -20.94 2.22 -6.20
CA ASP A 15 -22.07 2.45 -7.11
C ASP A 15 -22.45 3.94 -7.17
N VAL A 16 -22.42 4.60 -6.00
CA VAL A 16 -22.70 6.04 -5.88
C VAL A 16 -21.61 6.85 -6.56
N ARG A 17 -20.32 6.51 -6.36
CA ARG A 17 -19.20 7.17 -7.04
C ARG A 17 -19.27 7.00 -8.55
N ALA A 18 -19.45 5.76 -9.03
CA ALA A 18 -19.46 5.46 -10.45
C ALA A 18 -20.64 6.14 -11.16
N SER A 19 -21.82 6.14 -10.54
CA SER A 19 -23.00 6.84 -11.06
C SER A 19 -22.83 8.35 -11.06
N SER A 20 -22.22 8.92 -10.01
CA SER A 20 -21.95 10.35 -9.93
C SER A 20 -20.90 10.79 -10.95
N ALA A 21 -19.81 10.03 -11.10
CA ALA A 21 -18.77 10.28 -12.10
C ALA A 21 -19.32 10.17 -13.54
N ARG A 22 -20.16 9.17 -13.82
CA ARG A 22 -20.83 9.02 -15.12
C ARG A 22 -21.84 10.14 -15.39
N ALA A 23 -22.61 10.56 -14.39
CA ALA A 23 -23.54 11.67 -14.52
C ALA A 23 -22.79 12.98 -14.83
N LEU A 24 -21.67 13.24 -14.15
CA LEU A 24 -20.82 14.40 -14.42
C LEU A 24 -20.13 14.33 -15.79
N ALA A 25 -19.71 13.14 -16.23
CA ALA A 25 -19.19 12.94 -17.57
C ALA A 25 -20.25 13.22 -18.65
N ALA A 26 -21.48 12.75 -18.44
CA ALA A 26 -22.61 12.98 -19.33
C ALA A 26 -23.00 14.46 -19.43
N THR A 27 -22.74 15.26 -18.39
CA THR A 27 -22.91 16.72 -18.45
C THR A 27 -21.82 17.42 -19.28
N GLY A 28 -20.78 16.69 -19.72
CA GLY A 28 -19.72 17.21 -20.58
C GLY A 28 -18.86 18.28 -19.93
N GLU A 29 -18.83 18.39 -18.60
CA GLU A 29 -18.09 19.42 -17.89
C GLU A 29 -16.69 18.92 -17.45
N PRO A 30 -15.60 19.36 -18.10
CA PRO A 30 -14.24 18.92 -17.76
C PRO A 30 -13.77 19.48 -16.41
N GLY A 31 -14.46 20.49 -15.87
CA GLY A 31 -14.13 21.14 -14.60
C GLY A 31 -14.13 20.19 -13.39
N VAL A 32 -14.75 19.02 -13.54
CA VAL A 32 -14.80 17.94 -12.53
C VAL A 32 -13.45 17.24 -12.36
N ILE A 33 -12.58 17.29 -13.38
CA ILE A 33 -11.25 16.68 -13.34
C ILE A 33 -10.37 17.39 -12.29
N VAL A 34 -10.45 18.72 -12.20
CA VAL A 34 -9.55 19.51 -11.33
C VAL A 34 -9.72 19.16 -9.84
N PRO A 35 -10.93 19.09 -9.26
CA PRO A 35 -11.14 18.61 -7.89
C PRO A 35 -10.64 17.18 -7.66
N MET A 36 -10.87 16.27 -8.62
CA MET A 36 -10.45 14.88 -8.48
C MET A 36 -8.93 14.73 -8.53
N VAL A 37 -8.24 15.48 -9.40
CA VAL A 37 -6.78 15.51 -9.46
C VAL A 37 -6.18 16.07 -8.16
N ARG A 38 -6.83 17.06 -7.53
CA ARG A 38 -6.43 17.51 -6.18
C ARG A 38 -6.63 16.40 -5.14
N ALA A 39 -7.73 15.66 -5.22
CA ALA A 39 -8.02 14.56 -4.29
C ALA A 39 -7.05 13.37 -4.41
N LEU A 40 -6.42 13.15 -5.58
CA LEU A 40 -5.31 12.19 -5.74
C LEU A 40 -4.11 12.51 -4.84
N ASN A 41 -3.92 13.76 -4.43
CA ASN A 41 -2.84 14.17 -3.53
C ASN A 41 -3.25 14.23 -2.05
N SER A 42 -4.42 13.66 -1.71
CA SER A 42 -4.90 13.65 -0.33
C SER A 42 -4.00 12.83 0.60
N ARG A 43 -3.84 13.31 1.84
CA ARG A 43 -3.18 12.55 2.91
C ARG A 43 -3.93 11.26 3.24
N GLN A 44 -5.24 11.22 3.01
CA GLN A 44 -6.06 10.06 3.29
C GLN A 44 -6.04 9.08 2.12
N PRO A 45 -5.53 7.85 2.30
CA PRO A 45 -5.40 6.92 1.19
C PRO A 45 -6.74 6.48 0.58
N ARG A 46 -7.80 6.42 1.39
CA ARG A 46 -9.17 6.16 0.91
C ARG A 46 -9.62 7.20 -0.11
N VAL A 47 -9.34 8.48 0.16
CA VAL A 47 -9.73 9.59 -0.73
C VAL A 47 -8.97 9.52 -2.06
N ARG A 48 -7.67 9.18 -2.04
CA ARG A 48 -6.88 8.99 -3.26
C ARG A 48 -7.42 7.85 -4.12
N LEU A 49 -7.75 6.72 -3.49
CA LEU A 49 -8.37 5.57 -4.15
C LEU A 49 -9.68 5.95 -4.84
N GLN A 50 -10.58 6.63 -4.11
CA GLN A 50 -11.86 7.08 -4.62
C GLN A 50 -11.70 8.05 -5.80
N ALA A 51 -10.76 8.99 -5.71
CA ALA A 51 -10.45 9.93 -6.77
C ALA A 51 -9.95 9.24 -8.04
N ALA A 52 -9.03 8.27 -7.92
CA ALA A 52 -8.52 7.50 -9.05
C ALA A 52 -9.63 6.72 -9.75
N GLN A 53 -10.50 6.06 -8.97
CA GLN A 53 -11.64 5.33 -9.52
C GLN A 53 -12.62 6.26 -10.21
N ALA A 54 -12.96 7.40 -9.60
CA ALA A 54 -13.90 8.35 -10.17
C ALA A 54 -13.38 8.90 -11.51
N LEU A 55 -12.10 9.28 -11.58
CA LEU A 55 -11.43 9.69 -12.83
C LEU A 55 -11.55 8.62 -13.91
N GLY A 56 -11.34 7.35 -13.58
CA GLY A 56 -11.53 6.23 -14.51
C GLY A 56 -12.95 6.08 -15.04
N HIS A 57 -13.95 6.45 -14.25
CA HIS A 57 -15.37 6.41 -14.66
C HIS A 57 -15.82 7.63 -15.45
N THR A 58 -15.04 8.73 -15.45
CA THR A 58 -15.41 9.92 -16.22
C THR A 58 -15.28 9.74 -17.73
N GLY A 59 -14.41 8.85 -18.21
CA GLY A 59 -14.18 8.69 -19.66
C GLY A 59 -13.45 9.87 -20.32
N PHE A 60 -12.95 10.85 -19.56
CA PHE A 60 -12.20 11.98 -20.11
C PHE A 60 -10.73 11.60 -20.34
N ALA A 61 -10.26 11.79 -21.58
CA ALA A 61 -8.84 11.59 -21.94
C ALA A 61 -7.89 12.44 -21.07
N ALA A 62 -8.33 13.64 -20.66
CA ALA A 62 -7.59 14.52 -19.77
C ALA A 62 -7.31 13.94 -18.37
N ALA A 63 -7.95 12.83 -17.98
CA ALA A 63 -7.67 12.13 -16.73
C ALA A 63 -6.48 11.15 -16.81
N VAL A 64 -6.02 10.79 -18.02
CA VAL A 64 -4.97 9.78 -18.22
C VAL A 64 -3.61 10.28 -17.70
N GLU A 65 -3.23 11.51 -18.03
CA GLU A 65 -1.97 12.11 -17.60
C GLU A 65 -1.86 12.21 -16.06
N PRO A 66 -2.85 12.81 -15.34
CA PRO A 66 -2.81 12.84 -13.87
C PRO A 66 -2.73 11.46 -13.21
N LEU A 67 -3.42 10.45 -13.76
CA LEU A 67 -3.37 9.09 -13.23
C LEU A 67 -1.99 8.44 -13.46
N MET A 68 -1.34 8.72 -14.60
CA MET A 68 0.02 8.25 -14.86
C MET A 68 1.05 8.89 -13.94
N THR A 69 0.95 10.20 -13.70
CA THR A 69 1.79 10.90 -12.71
C THR A 69 1.59 10.34 -11.30
N HIS A 70 0.35 10.04 -10.92
CA HIS A 70 0.07 9.44 -9.62
C HIS A 70 0.66 8.01 -9.50
N LEU A 71 0.54 7.21 -10.56
CA LEU A 71 1.11 5.86 -10.60
C LEU A 71 2.63 5.86 -10.48
N SER A 72 3.32 6.83 -11.09
CA SER A 72 4.78 6.96 -10.99
C SER A 72 5.21 7.37 -9.59
N ALA A 73 4.51 8.31 -8.96
CA ALA A 73 4.73 8.70 -7.56
C ALA A 73 4.56 7.52 -6.59
N LEU A 74 3.51 6.69 -6.77
CA LEU A 74 3.31 5.48 -5.97
C LEU A 74 4.47 4.48 -6.14
N SER A 75 5.00 4.33 -7.35
CA SER A 75 6.15 3.46 -7.60
C SER A 75 7.46 3.99 -7.01
N ALA A 76 7.64 5.31 -6.99
CA ALA A 76 8.82 5.94 -6.38
C ALA A 76 8.79 5.75 -4.85
N ALA A 77 7.62 5.95 -4.23
CA ALA A 77 7.43 5.71 -2.78
C ALA A 77 7.67 4.25 -2.38
N GLN A 78 7.40 3.28 -3.26
CA GLN A 78 7.73 1.86 -3.02
C GLN A 78 9.24 1.58 -3.00
N SER A 79 10.02 2.35 -3.76
CA SER A 79 11.47 2.12 -3.89
C SER A 79 12.27 2.68 -2.72
N SER A 80 11.71 3.65 -1.98
CA SER A 80 12.33 4.29 -0.81
C SER A 80 12.06 3.57 0.52
N VAL A 81 11.26 2.49 0.54
CA VAL A 81 11.14 1.66 1.75
C VAL A 81 12.45 0.91 1.94
N ASP A 82 13.18 1.34 2.97
CA ASP A 82 14.49 0.82 3.35
C ASP A 82 14.46 -0.72 3.42
N ARG A 83 15.33 -1.38 2.65
CA ARG A 83 15.41 -2.85 2.57
C ARG A 83 16.02 -3.47 3.82
N ARG A 84 16.38 -2.66 4.83
CA ARG A 84 16.77 -3.15 6.14
C ARG A 84 15.53 -3.61 6.91
N VAL A 85 15.04 -4.77 6.51
CA VAL A 85 14.02 -5.51 7.25
C VAL A 85 14.52 -5.66 8.69
N PRO A 86 13.81 -5.12 9.70
CA PRO A 86 14.18 -5.35 11.07
C PRO A 86 14.15 -6.86 11.30
N HIS A 87 15.30 -7.41 11.67
CA HIS A 87 15.48 -8.80 12.03
C HIS A 87 15.94 -8.88 13.49
N GLY A 88 15.49 -9.93 14.17
CA GLY A 88 15.83 -10.21 15.55
C GLY A 88 16.00 -11.71 15.73
N ASN A 89 16.85 -12.08 16.68
CA ASN A 89 17.08 -13.49 17.00
C ASN A 89 15.99 -13.98 17.96
N ILE A 90 15.31 -15.06 17.59
CA ILE A 90 14.39 -15.78 18.47
C ILE A 90 15.10 -17.05 18.92
N PHE A 91 15.37 -17.18 20.22
CA PHE A 91 15.86 -18.41 20.80
C PHE A 91 14.69 -19.32 21.18
N ILE A 92 14.70 -20.55 20.68
CA ILE A 92 13.75 -21.60 21.05
C ILE A 92 14.55 -22.74 21.65
N GLY A 93 14.44 -22.91 22.96
CA GLY A 93 15.20 -23.93 23.66
C GLY A 93 14.65 -24.27 25.03
N LYS A 94 15.29 -25.23 25.66
CA LYS A 94 15.01 -25.68 27.02
C LYS A 94 16.20 -25.32 27.90
N GLN A 95 15.89 -24.81 29.07
CA GLN A 95 16.87 -24.55 30.12
C GLN A 95 16.69 -25.62 31.20
N PHE A 96 17.75 -26.38 31.46
CA PHE A 96 17.79 -27.38 32.51
C PHE A 96 18.74 -26.89 33.61
N ALA A 97 18.22 -26.71 34.82
CA ALA A 97 19.05 -26.54 36.00
C ALA A 97 19.32 -27.91 36.62
N TYR A 98 20.57 -28.18 36.99
CA TYR A 98 20.95 -29.40 37.67
C TYR A 98 21.90 -29.08 38.83
N ILE A 99 21.82 -29.88 39.89
CA ILE A 99 22.74 -29.80 41.02
C ILE A 99 23.93 -30.70 40.66
N GLN A 100 25.11 -30.11 40.55
CA GLN A 100 26.33 -30.83 40.18
C GLN A 100 26.96 -31.52 41.38
N ASP A 101 26.88 -30.91 42.56
CA ASP A 101 27.42 -31.44 43.79
C ASP A 101 26.51 -31.07 44.97
N PHE A 102 26.30 -32.02 45.89
CA PHE A 102 25.42 -31.87 47.04
C PHE A 102 26.09 -32.45 48.28
N ASP A 103 27.01 -31.68 48.84
CA ASP A 103 27.59 -31.99 50.15
C ASP A 103 26.67 -31.49 51.26
N VAL A 104 26.27 -32.40 52.15
CA VAL A 104 25.55 -32.08 53.38
C VAL A 104 26.49 -32.30 54.55
N GLU A 105 26.91 -31.20 55.18
CA GLU A 105 27.62 -31.29 56.44
C GLU A 105 26.62 -31.33 57.60
N VAL A 106 26.79 -32.33 58.48
CA VAL A 106 25.98 -32.47 59.70
C VAL A 106 26.81 -32.00 60.88
N ALA A 107 26.52 -30.79 61.36
CA ALA A 107 27.09 -30.26 62.60
C ALA A 107 25.99 -30.14 63.66
N GLN A 108 26.20 -30.80 64.81
CA GLN A 108 25.36 -30.82 66.03
C GLN A 108 24.03 -30.06 65.92
N PHE A 109 23.05 -30.69 65.27
CA PHE A 109 21.64 -30.29 65.15
C PHE A 109 21.26 -29.23 64.09
N GLN A 110 22.14 -28.90 63.14
CA GLN A 110 21.79 -28.11 61.95
C GLN A 110 22.36 -28.76 60.68
N ALA A 111 21.53 -28.87 59.64
CA ALA A 111 21.96 -29.29 58.31
C ALA A 111 22.28 -28.03 57.49
N VAL A 112 23.53 -27.89 57.02
CA VAL A 112 23.94 -26.85 56.09
C VAL A 112 24.28 -27.54 54.78
N ALA A 113 23.58 -27.18 53.71
CA ALA A 113 23.85 -27.68 52.36
C ALA A 113 24.40 -26.52 51.52
N ASP A 114 25.46 -26.77 50.77
CA ASP A 114 26.02 -25.84 49.78
C ASP A 114 25.93 -26.43 48.37
N PRO A 115 24.72 -26.51 47.77
CA PRO A 115 24.54 -27.12 46.47
C PRO A 115 25.08 -26.23 45.34
N GLN A 116 25.94 -26.80 44.50
CA GLN A 116 26.34 -26.14 43.26
C GLN A 116 25.29 -26.37 42.17
N VAL A 117 24.51 -25.34 41.85
CA VAL A 117 23.50 -25.39 40.79
C VAL A 117 24.07 -24.83 39.49
N ASN A 118 24.16 -25.68 38.47
CA ASN A 118 24.55 -25.30 37.11
C ASN A 118 23.35 -25.32 36.17
N VAL A 119 23.46 -24.55 35.10
CA VAL A 119 22.40 -24.37 34.11
C VAL A 119 22.92 -24.76 32.74
N LEU A 120 22.23 -25.71 32.09
CA LEU A 120 22.44 -26.07 30.70
C LEU A 120 21.32 -25.47 29.85
N ILE A 121 21.68 -24.81 28.75
CA ILE A 121 20.75 -24.26 27.78
C ILE A 121 20.97 -24.99 26.46
N GLU A 122 19.93 -25.64 25.95
CA GLU A 122 19.94 -26.34 24.66
C GLU A 122 18.80 -25.81 23.80
N GLY A 123 19.06 -25.54 22.52
CA GLY A 123 18.02 -25.11 21.58
C GLY A 123 18.58 -24.46 20.33
N ASP A 124 17.67 -23.96 19.51
CA ASP A 124 17.96 -23.34 18.22
C ASP A 124 17.82 -21.82 18.31
N VAL A 125 18.67 -21.10 17.56
CA VAL A 125 18.56 -19.66 17.36
C VAL A 125 18.04 -19.43 15.94
N LEU A 126 16.87 -18.80 15.84
CA LEU A 126 16.25 -18.43 14.56
C LEU A 126 16.50 -16.95 14.27
N ASP A 127 17.01 -16.64 13.09
CA ASP A 127 17.01 -15.26 12.56
C ASP A 127 15.65 -14.95 11.95
N ALA A 128 14.87 -14.10 12.62
CA ALA A 128 13.51 -13.77 12.22
C ALA A 128 13.44 -12.32 11.74
N GLY A 129 13.16 -12.13 10.44
CA GLY A 129 12.97 -10.82 9.82
C GLY A 129 11.51 -10.48 9.50
N VAL A 130 11.09 -9.23 9.74
CA VAL A 130 9.79 -8.72 9.29
C VAL A 130 9.79 -8.48 7.77
N ARG A 131 9.49 -9.51 6.99
CA ARG A 131 9.58 -9.46 5.52
C ARG A 131 8.72 -8.36 4.86
N ALA A 132 7.58 -7.99 5.47
CA ALA A 132 6.77 -6.86 5.04
C ALA A 132 5.82 -6.39 6.16
N VAL A 133 5.82 -5.10 6.46
CA VAL A 133 4.69 -4.44 7.13
C VAL A 133 3.71 -4.04 6.02
N HIS A 134 2.62 -4.79 5.89
CA HIS A 134 1.58 -4.42 4.93
C HIS A 134 0.82 -3.22 5.49
N GLU A 135 1.24 -2.01 5.14
CA GLU A 135 0.31 -0.90 5.12
C GLU A 135 -0.65 -1.20 3.94
N TYR A 136 -1.78 -1.82 4.26
CA TYR A 136 -2.78 -2.40 3.34
C TYR A 136 -3.27 -1.45 2.23
N SER A 137 -2.85 -0.18 2.21
CA SER A 137 -3.35 0.81 1.29
C SER A 137 -2.64 0.87 -0.07
N PHE A 138 -1.32 0.65 -0.15
CA PHE A 138 -0.55 0.98 -1.37
C PHE A 138 -0.82 0.02 -2.54
N VAL A 139 -0.96 -1.28 -2.25
CA VAL A 139 -1.19 -2.32 -3.29
C VAL A 139 -2.54 -2.11 -3.97
N TYR A 140 -3.57 -1.81 -3.18
CA TYR A 140 -4.92 -1.55 -3.70
C TYR A 140 -5.00 -0.25 -4.48
N GLU A 141 -4.31 0.79 -4.02
CA GLU A 141 -4.26 2.08 -4.72
C GLU A 141 -3.61 1.94 -6.11
N SER A 142 -2.45 1.29 -6.19
CA SER A 142 -1.78 1.05 -7.48
C SER A 142 -2.61 0.18 -8.42
N LYS A 143 -3.31 -0.83 -7.90
CA LYS A 143 -4.24 -1.66 -8.68
C LYS A 143 -5.43 -0.85 -9.20
N ALA A 144 -6.01 0.01 -8.37
CA ALA A 144 -7.16 0.83 -8.74
C ALA A 144 -6.81 1.90 -9.77
N VAL A 145 -5.63 2.53 -9.67
CA VAL A 145 -5.13 3.48 -10.67
C VAL A 145 -4.95 2.78 -12.01
N ARG A 146 -4.30 1.61 -12.03
CA ARG A 146 -4.17 0.79 -13.25
C ARG A 146 -5.52 0.40 -13.84
N GLY A 147 -6.44 -0.14 -13.04
CA GLY A 147 -7.77 -0.49 -13.54
C GLY A 147 -8.57 0.72 -14.05
N SER A 148 -8.29 1.91 -13.53
CA SER A 148 -8.89 3.16 -14.02
C SER A 148 -8.28 3.61 -15.34
N LEU A 149 -6.96 3.48 -15.50
CA LEU A 149 -6.28 3.68 -16.78
C LEU A 149 -6.78 2.68 -17.84
N GLU A 150 -6.89 1.39 -17.50
CA GLU A 150 -7.42 0.36 -18.43
C GLU A 150 -8.83 0.71 -18.95
N ARG A 151 -9.69 1.29 -18.09
CA ARG A 151 -11.03 1.72 -18.51
C ARG A 151 -10.99 2.93 -19.44
N LEU A 152 -10.08 3.87 -19.20
CA LEU A 152 -9.97 5.09 -20.01
C LEU A 152 -9.29 4.84 -21.36
N THR A 153 -8.25 4.02 -21.37
CA THR A 153 -7.42 3.78 -22.56
C THR A 153 -7.91 2.58 -23.37
N GLY A 154 -8.63 1.65 -22.74
CA GLY A 154 -9.00 0.36 -23.34
C GLY A 154 -7.83 -0.62 -23.48
N GLU A 155 -6.62 -0.21 -23.08
CA GLU A 155 -5.38 -0.97 -23.27
C GLU A 155 -4.90 -1.58 -21.94
N ARG A 156 -4.20 -2.73 -22.02
CA ARG A 156 -3.66 -3.44 -20.86
C ARG A 156 -2.18 -3.75 -21.03
N PRO A 157 -1.27 -2.77 -20.81
CA PRO A 157 0.17 -2.96 -20.92
C PRO A 157 0.74 -3.96 -19.91
N GLY A 158 0.07 -4.16 -18.77
CA GLY A 158 0.43 -5.15 -17.76
C GLY A 158 0.06 -4.76 -16.33
N HIS A 159 0.44 -5.61 -15.37
CA HIS A 159 0.10 -5.45 -13.95
C HIS A 159 1.14 -4.69 -13.12
N THR A 160 2.22 -4.20 -13.73
CA THR A 160 3.32 -3.50 -13.05
C THR A 160 3.33 -2.02 -13.41
N ALA A 161 3.74 -1.16 -12.47
CA ALA A 161 3.88 0.28 -12.73
C ALA A 161 4.87 0.57 -13.87
N ARG A 162 5.96 -0.20 -13.97
CA ARG A 162 6.95 -0.08 -15.05
C ARG A 162 6.39 -0.38 -16.45
N ALA A 163 5.45 -1.33 -16.57
CA ALA A 163 4.82 -1.60 -17.85
C ALA A 163 3.99 -0.39 -18.32
N TRP A 164 3.26 0.22 -17.40
CA TRP A 164 2.49 1.44 -17.66
C TRP A 164 3.37 2.66 -17.95
N GLN A 165 4.53 2.80 -17.30
CA GLN A 165 5.49 3.87 -17.59
C GLN A 165 6.02 3.78 -19.03
N ARG A 166 6.47 2.59 -19.46
CA ARG A 166 6.92 2.38 -20.85
C ARG A 166 5.82 2.63 -21.87
N TRP A 167 4.59 2.24 -21.55
CA TRP A 167 3.43 2.53 -22.39
C TRP A 167 3.18 4.04 -22.51
N TRP A 168 3.30 4.77 -21.41
CA TRP A 168 3.13 6.23 -21.40
C TRP A 168 4.18 6.95 -22.22
N GLU A 169 5.45 6.56 -22.12
CA GLU A 169 6.54 7.10 -22.96
C GLU A 169 6.19 7.05 -24.46
N GLN A 170 5.51 5.99 -24.90
CA GLN A 170 5.14 5.80 -26.31
C GLN A 170 3.82 6.48 -26.71
N ASN A 171 2.91 6.75 -25.76
CA ASN A 171 1.54 7.15 -26.05
C ASN A 171 1.14 8.53 -25.49
N HIS A 172 2.00 9.18 -24.68
CA HIS A 172 1.64 10.42 -23.97
C HIS A 172 1.24 11.56 -24.91
N GLU A 173 1.92 11.72 -26.06
CA GLU A 173 1.61 12.77 -27.04
C GLU A 173 0.21 12.62 -27.66
N ARG A 174 -0.21 11.38 -27.91
CA ARG A 174 -1.55 11.07 -28.42
C ARG A 174 -2.62 11.49 -27.42
N TRP A 175 -2.43 11.09 -26.15
CA TRP A 175 -3.42 11.34 -25.10
C TRP A 175 -3.44 12.80 -24.63
N SER A 176 -2.31 13.52 -24.71
CA SER A 176 -2.28 14.96 -24.45
C SER A 176 -3.01 15.75 -25.56
N ALA A 177 -2.85 15.35 -26.83
CA ALA A 177 -3.61 15.92 -27.94
C ALA A 177 -5.13 15.64 -27.84
N GLU A 178 -5.51 14.41 -27.48
CA GLU A 178 -6.93 14.03 -27.30
C GLU A 178 -7.58 14.75 -26.10
N ALA A 179 -6.80 15.03 -25.06
CA ALA A 179 -7.23 15.83 -23.91
C ALA A 179 -7.50 17.31 -24.28
N LEU A 180 -6.74 17.87 -25.22
CA LEU A 180 -6.91 19.23 -25.72
C LEU A 180 -8.11 19.32 -26.67
N SER A 181 -8.31 18.34 -27.55
CA SER A 181 -9.39 18.33 -28.54
C SER A 181 -10.80 18.25 -27.95
N ARG A 182 -10.98 17.73 -26.73
CA ARG A 182 -12.29 17.68 -26.04
C ARG A 182 -12.52 18.86 -25.07
N ARG A 183 -11.64 19.87 -25.07
CA ARG A 183 -11.80 21.10 -24.28
C ARG A 183 -12.47 22.24 -25.08
N GLU A 184 -12.50 22.14 -26.41
CA GLU A 184 -13.19 23.04 -27.34
C GLU A 184 -14.60 22.53 -27.66
#